data_AF-A0A928PI56-F1
#
_entry.id   AF-A0A928PI56-F1
#
_cell.length_a   1.000
_cell.length_b   1.000
_cell.length_c   1.000
_cell.angle_alpha   90.00
_cell.angle_beta   90.00
_cell.angle_gamma   90.00
#
_symmetry.space_group_name_H-M   'P 1'
#
loop_
_entity.id
_entity.type
_entity.pdbx_description
1 polymer ?
#
loop_
_entity_poly.entity_id
_entity_poly.type
_entity_poly.pdbx_seq_one_letter_code
_entity_poly.pdbx_strand_id
1 'polypeptide(L)'
;MKRQIPFLVALALIISVVMTTVMMYGCNKKEAAETVTETVAQQTETAPSAIEKDIAVYQDIIADLPDGAAYAFADMAEDQDALLVAEQTISFEGKLEASKAKVYAQDKDGKVKEMGSVESTTTSMPLMAFEHAVYFGSHSTMSKATINTKESKMEVETAKTNNDETDVANKAYNVLFEEYGRGTIVEFTEVQK
;
A
#
# COMPACT_ATOMS: atom_id res chain seq x y z
N MET A 1 17.63 20.28 45.25
CA MET A 1 16.34 20.08 45.98
C MET A 1 15.22 20.18 44.94
N LYS A 2 14.61 19.07 44.48
CA LYS A 2 13.34 18.48 44.99
C LYS A 2 12.25 19.57 45.09
N ARG A 3 11.26 19.66 44.19
CA ARG A 3 10.00 18.86 44.01
C ARG A 3 9.10 19.70 43.05
N GLN A 4 8.03 19.28 42.37
CA GLN A 4 7.27 18.05 42.11
C GLN A 4 6.24 18.40 41.01
N ILE A 5 5.90 17.44 40.14
CA ILE A 5 4.65 17.41 39.34
C ILE A 5 3.63 16.65 40.22
N PRO A 6 2.34 17.06 40.33
CA PRO A 6 1.29 16.47 39.47
C PRO A 6 0.02 17.33 39.24
N PHE A 7 -0.63 17.16 38.09
CA PHE A 7 -2.07 17.36 37.98
C PHE A 7 -2.73 16.14 37.31
N LEU A 8 -3.33 15.32 38.18
CA LEU A 8 -4.34 14.32 37.89
C LEU A 8 -5.66 15.04 37.59
N VAL A 9 -6.36 14.66 36.53
CA VAL A 9 -7.76 15.05 36.30
C VAL A 9 -8.65 13.82 36.45
N ALA A 10 -9.35 13.84 37.59
CA ALA A 10 -10.60 13.22 37.99
C ALA A 10 -11.32 12.25 37.02
N LEU A 11 -11.45 11.00 37.48
CA LEU A 11 -12.46 10.05 37.04
C LEU A 11 -13.74 10.25 37.87
N ALA A 12 -14.82 10.65 37.22
CA ALA A 12 -16.13 10.86 37.84
C ALA A 12 -16.85 9.54 38.10
N LEU A 13 -17.45 9.47 39.28
CA LEU A 13 -18.10 8.36 39.94
C LEU A 13 -19.58 8.34 39.53
N ILE A 14 -20.09 7.26 38.92
CA ILE A 14 -21.54 7.04 38.77
C ILE A 14 -21.92 5.72 39.44
N ILE A 15 -22.66 5.88 40.53
CA ILE A 15 -23.37 4.86 41.28
C ILE A 15 -24.66 4.54 40.51
N SER A 16 -24.91 3.26 40.21
CA SER A 16 -26.29 2.75 40.30
C SER A 16 -26.28 1.26 40.65
N VAL A 17 -26.96 0.97 41.74
CA VAL A 17 -27.20 -0.34 42.34
C VAL A 17 -28.51 -0.87 41.75
N VAL A 18 -28.51 -2.10 41.24
CA VAL A 18 -29.68 -2.99 41.37
C VAL A 18 -29.17 -4.38 41.73
N MET A 19 -29.36 -4.73 43.01
CA MET A 19 -29.38 -6.09 43.51
C MET A 19 -30.63 -6.82 42.99
N THR A 20 -30.49 -8.07 42.56
CA THR A 20 -31.32 -9.15 43.12
C THR A 20 -30.65 -10.51 42.96
N THR A 21 -30.43 -11.11 44.12
CA THR A 21 -30.05 -12.50 44.48
C THR A 21 -30.89 -13.57 43.76
N VAL A 22 -30.42 -14.81 43.53
CA VAL A 22 -30.27 -15.87 44.54
C VAL A 22 -29.25 -16.95 44.11
N MET A 23 -28.54 -17.42 45.13
CA MET A 23 -27.45 -18.39 45.23
C MET A 23 -27.85 -19.84 44.85
N MET A 24 -26.86 -20.71 44.56
CA MET A 24 -26.50 -21.86 45.43
C MET A 24 -25.24 -22.62 44.93
N TYR A 25 -24.24 -22.69 45.84
CA TYR A 25 -23.30 -23.80 46.14
C TYR A 25 -22.28 -24.35 45.10
N GLY A 26 -20.99 -24.23 45.44
CA GLY A 26 -19.95 -25.22 45.05
C GLY A 26 -18.49 -24.74 44.88
N CYS A 27 -17.74 -24.67 45.98
CA CYS A 27 -16.26 -24.81 46.13
C CYS A 27 -15.23 -24.17 45.15
N ASN A 28 -14.52 -23.15 45.67
CA ASN A 28 -13.06 -22.86 45.59
C ASN A 28 -12.20 -23.56 44.51
N LYS A 29 -11.66 -22.81 43.53
CA LYS A 29 -10.29 -22.24 43.52
C LYS A 29 -9.95 -21.59 42.15
N LYS A 30 -9.55 -20.32 42.23
CA LYS A 30 -8.66 -19.54 41.34
C LYS A 30 -9.12 -19.10 39.93
N GLU A 31 -9.20 -17.76 39.84
CA GLU A 31 -8.86 -16.86 38.73
C GLU A 31 -9.60 -17.00 37.40
N ALA A 32 -10.62 -16.16 37.28
CA ALA A 32 -11.04 -15.57 36.01
C ALA A 32 -9.96 -14.57 35.55
N ALA A 33 -9.47 -14.73 34.34
CA ALA A 33 -8.82 -13.66 33.60
C ALA A 33 -9.85 -13.11 32.61
N GLU A 34 -10.23 -11.86 32.85
CA GLU A 34 -11.10 -11.07 32.00
C GLU A 34 -10.51 -10.97 30.60
N THR A 35 -11.37 -11.22 29.62
CA THR A 35 -11.14 -10.88 28.22
C THR A 35 -11.01 -9.36 28.13
N VAL A 36 -9.76 -8.88 28.08
CA VAL A 36 -9.43 -7.54 27.61
C VAL A 36 -9.70 -7.54 26.11
N THR A 37 -10.85 -7.02 25.70
CA THR A 37 -11.00 -6.48 24.35
C THR A 37 -10.07 -5.27 24.26
N GLU A 38 -8.85 -5.51 23.80
CA GLU A 38 -8.02 -4.46 23.23
C GLU A 38 -8.75 -3.95 21.99
N THR A 39 -9.16 -2.69 22.04
CA THR A 39 -9.45 -1.91 20.84
C THR A 39 -8.12 -1.77 20.10
N VAL A 40 -7.82 -2.74 19.23
CA VAL A 40 -6.76 -2.63 18.25
C VAL A 40 -7.09 -1.41 17.40
N ALA A 41 -6.24 -0.40 17.50
CA ALA A 41 -6.27 0.73 16.60
C ALA A 41 -6.17 0.18 15.17
N GLN A 42 -7.26 0.33 14.44
CA GLN A 42 -7.38 -0.01 13.03
C GLN A 42 -6.37 0.87 12.29
N GLN A 43 -5.19 0.30 11.99
CA GLN A 43 -4.28 0.89 11.02
C GLN A 43 -5.05 0.96 9.71
N THR A 44 -5.15 2.16 9.16
CA THR A 44 -5.71 2.41 7.84
C THR A 44 -4.93 1.58 6.83
N GLU A 45 -5.56 0.53 6.31
CA GLU A 45 -5.25 -0.03 5.00
C GLU A 45 -5.40 1.11 4.00
N THR A 46 -4.31 1.78 3.63
CA THR A 46 -4.30 2.63 2.46
C THR A 46 -4.34 1.72 1.24
N ALA A 47 -5.58 1.43 0.86
CA ALA A 47 -6.02 0.84 -0.40
C ALA A 47 -5.23 1.39 -1.59
N PRO A 48 -5.14 0.63 -2.71
CA PRO A 48 -4.70 1.21 -3.99
C PRO A 48 -5.59 2.42 -4.24
N SER A 49 -4.98 3.55 -4.65
CA SER A 49 -5.63 4.86 -4.83
C SER A 49 -7.16 4.75 -4.94
N ALA A 50 -7.86 5.11 -3.86
CA ALA A 50 -9.31 5.28 -3.89
C ALA A 50 -9.72 6.56 -4.66
N ILE A 51 -8.85 7.08 -5.53
CA ILE A 51 -8.86 8.47 -5.96
C ILE A 51 -8.77 8.58 -7.48
N GLU A 52 -9.94 8.92 -8.02
CA GLU A 52 -10.26 9.53 -9.30
C GLU A 52 -9.59 10.93 -9.49
N LYS A 53 -8.32 11.12 -9.10
CA LYS A 53 -7.61 12.41 -9.29
C LYS A 53 -7.00 12.45 -10.67
N ASP A 54 -7.89 12.86 -11.57
CA ASP A 54 -7.62 13.38 -12.90
C ASP A 54 -7.34 12.36 -14.02
N ILE A 55 -8.28 11.43 -14.24
CA ILE A 55 -8.47 10.84 -15.59
C ILE A 55 -8.43 11.92 -16.68
N ALA A 56 -8.98 13.11 -16.39
CA ALA A 56 -8.96 14.27 -17.29
C ALA A 56 -7.54 14.74 -17.67
N VAL A 57 -6.57 14.70 -16.74
CA VAL A 57 -5.16 15.08 -17.02
C VAL A 57 -4.54 14.11 -18.03
N TYR A 58 -4.91 12.84 -17.94
CA TYR A 58 -4.36 11.77 -18.76
C TYR A 58 -5.23 11.42 -19.97
N GLN A 59 -6.33 12.14 -20.20
CA GLN A 59 -7.34 11.80 -21.19
C GLN A 59 -6.76 11.68 -22.60
N ASP A 60 -5.86 12.59 -22.98
CA ASP A 60 -5.24 12.57 -24.30
C ASP A 60 -4.42 11.29 -24.52
N ILE A 61 -3.69 10.84 -23.49
CA ILE A 61 -2.91 9.60 -23.55
C ILE A 61 -3.85 8.39 -23.65
N ILE A 62 -4.85 8.32 -22.77
CA ILE A 62 -5.82 7.22 -22.71
C ILE A 62 -6.60 7.12 -24.03
N ALA A 63 -7.03 8.25 -24.58
CA ALA A 63 -7.76 8.33 -25.84
C ALA A 63 -6.94 7.86 -27.04
N ASP A 64 -5.61 7.96 -26.98
CA ASP A 64 -4.70 7.52 -28.04
C ASP A 64 -4.27 6.04 -27.91
N LEU A 65 -4.56 5.36 -26.79
CA LEU A 65 -4.19 3.95 -26.60
C LEU A 65 -4.89 3.02 -27.60
N PRO A 66 -4.21 2.00 -28.15
CA PRO A 66 -4.83 1.04 -29.06
C PRO A 66 -5.78 0.08 -28.31
N ASP A 67 -6.68 -0.56 -29.05
CA ASP A 67 -7.52 -1.64 -28.51
C ASP A 67 -6.67 -2.76 -27.92
N GLY A 68 -7.08 -3.26 -26.75
CA GLY A 68 -6.36 -4.29 -26.01
C GLY A 68 -5.16 -3.80 -25.21
N ALA A 69 -4.75 -2.52 -25.33
CA ALA A 69 -3.90 -1.91 -24.30
C ALA A 69 -4.72 -1.70 -23.02
N ALA A 70 -4.03 -1.55 -21.89
CA ALA A 70 -4.69 -1.31 -20.62
C ALA A 70 -3.99 -0.19 -19.84
N TYR A 71 -4.74 0.45 -18.94
CA TYR A 71 -4.21 1.51 -18.09
C TYR A 71 -4.65 1.35 -16.62
N ALA A 72 -3.87 1.89 -15.71
CA ALA A 72 -4.18 1.95 -14.29
C ALA A 72 -3.65 3.26 -13.70
N PHE A 73 -4.17 3.64 -12.53
CA PHE A 73 -3.60 4.72 -11.73
C PHE A 73 -2.87 4.14 -10.53
N ALA A 74 -1.71 4.69 -10.21
CA ALA A 74 -0.98 4.32 -9.02
C ALA A 74 -0.49 5.56 -8.28
N ASP A 75 -0.64 5.53 -6.97
CA ASP A 75 -0.04 6.51 -6.07
C ASP A 75 1.49 6.34 -6.09
N MET A 76 2.18 7.17 -6.86
CA MET A 76 3.65 7.16 -7.03
C MET A 76 4.32 8.47 -6.58
N ALA A 77 3.54 9.45 -6.10
CA ALA A 77 4.03 10.73 -5.62
C ALA A 77 3.07 11.29 -4.55
N GLU A 78 3.59 12.15 -3.66
CA GLU A 78 2.80 12.73 -2.56
C GLU A 78 1.61 13.58 -3.02
N ASP A 79 1.71 14.18 -4.21
CA ASP A 79 0.79 15.21 -4.70
C ASP A 79 0.01 14.82 -5.97
N GLN A 80 0.30 13.67 -6.58
CA GLN A 80 -0.39 13.20 -7.78
C GLN A 80 -0.29 11.68 -7.96
N ASP A 81 -1.30 11.13 -8.64
CA ASP A 81 -1.25 9.76 -9.13
C ASP A 81 -0.55 9.72 -10.50
N ALA A 82 0.16 8.62 -10.76
CA ALA A 82 0.73 8.33 -12.07
C ALA A 82 -0.21 7.46 -12.90
N LEU A 83 -0.22 7.67 -14.21
CA LEU A 83 -0.84 6.76 -15.16
C LEU A 83 0.15 5.66 -15.54
N LEU A 84 -0.23 4.41 -15.30
CA LEU A 84 0.47 3.23 -15.78
C LEU A 84 -0.22 2.74 -17.05
N VAL A 85 0.53 2.49 -18.12
CA VAL A 85 0.04 1.94 -19.39
C VAL A 85 0.71 0.61 -19.67
N ALA A 86 -0.07 -0.45 -19.79
CA ALA A 86 0.38 -1.80 -20.09
C ALA A 86 -0.06 -2.22 -21.50
N GLU A 87 0.87 -2.78 -22.27
CA GLU A 87 0.58 -3.37 -23.59
C GLU A 87 0.10 -4.83 -23.48
N GLN A 88 0.38 -5.48 -22.34
CA GLN A 88 0.01 -6.86 -22.06
C GLN A 88 -0.49 -6.96 -20.62
N THR A 89 -1.65 -7.58 -20.46
CA THR A 89 -2.24 -7.89 -19.16
C THR A 89 -2.48 -9.38 -19.02
N ILE A 90 -2.62 -9.82 -17.77
CA ILE A 90 -2.97 -11.17 -17.38
C ILE A 90 -4.28 -11.07 -16.60
N SER A 91 -5.28 -11.87 -16.97
CA SER A 91 -6.49 -11.99 -16.17
C SER A 91 -6.27 -13.00 -15.06
N PHE A 92 -6.43 -12.56 -13.81
CA PHE A 92 -6.33 -13.40 -12.62
C PHE A 92 -7.50 -13.07 -11.69
N GLU A 93 -8.29 -14.08 -11.32
CA GLU A 93 -9.48 -13.94 -10.45
C GLU A 93 -10.46 -12.83 -10.88
N GLY A 94 -10.58 -12.60 -12.20
CA GLY A 94 -11.48 -11.58 -12.76
C GLY A 94 -10.92 -10.16 -12.77
N LYS A 95 -9.68 -9.96 -12.30
CA LYS A 95 -8.93 -8.71 -12.38
C LYS A 95 -7.93 -8.76 -13.53
N LEU A 96 -7.61 -7.60 -14.10
CA LEU A 96 -6.51 -7.48 -15.06
C LEU A 96 -5.29 -6.94 -14.34
N GLU A 97 -4.20 -7.68 -14.44
CA GLU A 97 -2.92 -7.34 -13.83
C GLU A 97 -1.87 -7.18 -14.93
N ALA A 98 -0.79 -6.46 -14.65
CA ALA A 98 0.35 -6.40 -15.56
C ALA A 98 1.65 -6.63 -14.81
N SER A 99 2.64 -7.19 -15.50
CA SER A 99 4.02 -7.28 -15.02
C SER A 99 4.90 -6.15 -15.57
N LYS A 100 4.39 -5.35 -16.52
CA LYS A 100 5.13 -4.28 -17.19
C LYS A 100 4.20 -3.13 -17.52
N ALA A 101 4.64 -1.90 -17.22
CA ALA A 101 3.93 -0.69 -17.61
C ALA A 101 4.89 0.46 -17.92
N LYS A 102 4.52 1.32 -18.86
CA LYS A 102 5.06 2.68 -18.98
C LYS A 102 4.40 3.56 -17.93
N VAL A 103 5.14 4.49 -17.36
CA VAL A 103 4.69 5.38 -16.29
C VAL A 103 4.63 6.79 -16.84
N TYR A 104 3.49 7.45 -16.71
CA TYR A 104 3.26 8.84 -17.08
C TYR A 104 2.85 9.65 -15.84
N ALA A 105 3.36 10.87 -15.72
CA ALA A 105 2.96 11.80 -14.67
C ALA A 105 3.11 13.26 -15.13
N GLN A 106 2.56 14.20 -14.36
CA GLN A 106 2.78 15.62 -14.60
C GLN A 106 4.16 16.04 -14.11
N ASP A 107 4.86 16.79 -14.95
CA ASP A 107 6.06 17.52 -14.57
C ASP A 107 5.74 18.74 -13.68
N LYS A 108 6.78 19.43 -13.21
CA LYS A 108 6.64 20.65 -12.39
C LYS A 108 5.83 21.78 -13.05
N ASP A 109 5.64 21.74 -14.37
CA ASP A 109 4.89 22.74 -15.14
C ASP A 109 3.45 22.24 -15.46
N GLY A 110 3.05 21.11 -14.89
CA GLY A 110 1.72 20.50 -15.06
C GLY A 110 1.56 19.71 -16.36
N LYS A 111 2.64 19.48 -17.13
CA LYS A 111 2.58 18.75 -18.40
C LYS A 111 2.80 17.27 -18.18
N VAL A 112 1.91 16.44 -18.73
CA VAL A 112 2.09 15.00 -18.69
C VAL A 112 3.26 14.56 -19.56
N LYS A 113 4.14 13.72 -19.00
CA LYS A 113 5.30 13.14 -19.66
C LYS A 113 5.46 11.67 -19.29
N GLU A 114 6.07 10.90 -20.18
CA GLU A 114 6.58 9.57 -19.85
C GLU A 114 7.78 9.71 -18.91
N MET A 115 7.66 9.14 -17.72
CA MET A 115 8.68 9.18 -16.66
C MET A 115 9.62 7.98 -16.74
N GLY A 116 9.19 6.90 -17.39
CA GLY A 116 9.95 5.68 -17.61
C GLY A 116 9.06 4.45 -17.67
N SER A 117 9.61 3.29 -17.32
CA SER A 117 8.90 2.02 -17.31
C SER A 117 9.26 1.17 -16.10
N VAL A 118 8.29 0.43 -15.60
CA VAL A 118 8.45 -0.59 -14.55
C VAL A 118 8.22 -1.97 -15.17
N GLU A 119 9.04 -2.95 -14.80
CA GLU A 119 9.01 -4.29 -15.39
C GLU A 119 9.48 -5.36 -14.40
N SER A 120 8.55 -6.22 -14.01
CA SER A 120 8.85 -7.50 -13.38
C SER A 120 9.41 -8.46 -14.43
N THR A 121 10.52 -9.14 -14.10
CA THR A 121 11.28 -9.97 -15.06
C THR A 121 10.80 -11.42 -15.14
N THR A 122 9.91 -11.82 -14.24
CA THR A 122 9.23 -13.12 -14.27
C THR A 122 7.74 -12.92 -14.56
N THR A 123 7.16 -13.76 -15.41
CA THR A 123 5.80 -13.66 -16.00
C THR A 123 4.64 -13.79 -15.00
N SER A 124 4.88 -13.62 -13.70
CA SER A 124 3.90 -13.95 -12.66
C SER A 124 3.91 -13.00 -11.46
N MET A 125 4.74 -11.95 -11.46
CA MET A 125 4.72 -10.96 -10.38
C MET A 125 4.01 -9.69 -10.86
N PRO A 126 2.79 -9.43 -10.36
CA PRO A 126 2.09 -8.20 -10.70
C PRO A 126 2.82 -6.99 -10.11
N LEU A 127 2.57 -5.83 -10.71
CA LEU A 127 2.93 -4.55 -10.13
C LEU A 127 2.09 -4.31 -8.87
N MET A 128 2.73 -3.82 -7.81
CA MET A 128 2.07 -3.51 -6.53
C MET A 128 2.19 -2.02 -6.25
N ALA A 129 1.14 -1.38 -5.75
CA ALA A 129 1.19 -0.01 -5.25
C ALA A 129 1.16 0.01 -3.71
N PHE A 130 2.03 0.81 -3.10
CA PHE A 130 2.08 1.03 -1.66
C PHE A 130 2.82 2.34 -1.33
N GLU A 131 2.25 3.18 -0.46
CA GLU A 131 2.85 4.43 0.06
C GLU A 131 3.66 5.23 -0.99
N HIS A 132 2.98 5.87 -1.95
CA HIS A 132 3.60 6.70 -2.99
C HIS A 132 4.64 5.98 -3.88
N ALA A 133 4.53 4.66 -4.03
CA ALA A 133 5.43 3.89 -4.87
C ALA A 133 4.77 2.72 -5.58
N VAL A 134 5.36 2.33 -6.70
CA VAL A 134 5.08 1.05 -7.38
C VAL A 134 6.27 0.12 -7.21
N TYR A 135 5.99 -1.11 -6.81
CA TYR A 135 6.96 -2.16 -6.57
C TYR A 135 6.85 -3.25 -7.63
N PHE A 136 7.99 -3.74 -8.08
CA PHE A 136 8.11 -4.68 -9.18
C PHE A 136 9.42 -5.46 -9.10
N GLY A 137 9.54 -6.56 -9.82
CA GLY A 137 10.81 -7.30 -9.86
C GLY A 137 10.67 -8.79 -10.13
N SER A 138 11.34 -9.59 -9.32
CA SER A 138 11.37 -11.04 -9.37
C SER A 138 11.60 -11.62 -7.98
N HIS A 139 11.59 -12.95 -7.89
CA HIS A 139 11.91 -13.66 -6.66
C HIS A 139 13.27 -13.28 -6.05
N SER A 140 14.23 -12.83 -6.87
CA SER A 140 15.58 -12.52 -6.42
C SER A 140 15.87 -11.02 -6.33
N THR A 141 14.99 -10.17 -6.86
CA THR A 141 15.22 -8.74 -6.99
C THR A 141 13.92 -7.99 -6.81
N MET A 142 13.87 -7.06 -5.87
CA MET A 142 12.74 -6.15 -5.72
C MET A 142 13.18 -4.72 -6.00
N SER A 143 12.35 -4.03 -6.75
CA SER A 143 12.54 -2.63 -7.10
C SER A 143 11.33 -1.83 -6.63
N LYS A 144 11.58 -0.57 -6.26
CA LYS A 144 10.58 0.43 -5.88
C LYS A 144 10.77 1.63 -6.80
N ALA A 145 9.72 2.04 -7.48
CA ALA A 145 9.68 3.25 -8.29
C ALA A 145 8.82 4.32 -7.61
N THR A 146 9.35 5.53 -7.53
CA THR A 146 8.64 6.74 -7.08
C THR A 146 8.81 7.83 -8.13
N ILE A 147 7.95 8.84 -8.10
CA ILE A 147 8.04 10.00 -8.98
C ILE A 147 8.46 11.22 -8.17
N ASN A 148 9.59 11.80 -8.57
CA ASN A 148 10.05 13.08 -8.06
C ASN A 148 9.50 14.18 -8.98
N THR A 149 8.40 14.80 -8.57
CA THR A 149 7.67 15.79 -9.37
C THR A 149 8.48 17.06 -9.62
N LYS A 150 9.27 17.49 -8.62
CA LYS A 150 10.17 18.65 -8.69
C LYS A 150 11.26 18.48 -9.74
N GLU A 151 11.82 17.28 -9.82
CA GLU A 151 12.85 16.93 -10.81
C GLU A 151 12.27 16.35 -12.10
N SER A 152 10.95 16.09 -12.12
CA SER A 152 10.22 15.55 -13.26
C SER A 152 10.84 14.26 -13.80
N LYS A 153 11.13 13.33 -12.88
CA LYS A 153 11.78 12.05 -13.16
C LYS A 153 11.22 10.94 -12.27
N MET A 154 11.29 9.70 -12.76
CA MET A 154 11.09 8.51 -11.94
C MET A 154 12.41 8.13 -11.26
N GLU A 155 12.34 7.87 -9.96
CA GLU A 155 13.45 7.34 -9.17
C GLU A 155 13.20 5.85 -8.92
N VAL A 156 14.23 5.03 -9.12
CA VAL A 156 14.12 3.57 -8.92
C VAL A 156 15.18 3.12 -7.93
N GLU A 157 14.73 2.61 -6.81
CA GLU A 157 15.55 1.87 -5.85
C GLU A 157 15.46 0.38 -6.18
N THR A 158 16.58 -0.36 -6.13
CA THR A 158 16.59 -1.81 -6.41
C THR A 158 17.42 -2.54 -5.36
N ALA A 159 16.81 -3.54 -4.75
CA ALA A 159 17.45 -4.47 -3.84
C ALA A 159 17.48 -5.88 -4.43
N LYS A 160 18.54 -6.63 -4.15
CA LYS A 160 18.76 -7.98 -4.68
C LYS A 160 19.06 -8.93 -3.53
N THR A 161 18.51 -10.14 -3.57
CA THR A 161 18.94 -11.23 -2.69
C THR A 161 20.41 -11.56 -2.94
N ASN A 162 21.12 -12.00 -1.90
CA ASN A 162 22.43 -12.63 -2.03
C ASN A 162 22.33 -14.15 -2.28
N ASN A 163 21.11 -14.68 -2.42
CA ASN A 163 20.78 -16.10 -2.56
C ASN A 163 21.11 -16.95 -1.34
N ASP A 164 21.27 -16.34 -0.16
CA ASP A 164 21.38 -17.03 1.12
C ASP A 164 20.07 -16.87 1.88
N GLU A 165 19.22 -17.89 1.86
CA GLU A 165 17.92 -17.91 2.55
C GLU A 165 18.04 -17.77 4.08
N THR A 166 19.26 -17.91 4.63
CA THR A 166 19.55 -17.73 6.05
C THR A 166 20.08 -16.34 6.38
N ASP A 167 20.44 -15.54 5.37
CA ASP A 167 21.01 -14.21 5.57
C ASP A 167 19.94 -13.12 5.71
N VAL A 168 19.53 -12.90 6.96
CA VAL A 168 18.63 -11.81 7.36
C VAL A 168 19.27 -10.41 7.22
N ALA A 169 20.57 -10.29 6.91
CA ALA A 169 21.27 -9.01 6.83
C ALA A 169 20.94 -8.22 5.56
N ASN A 170 20.22 -8.79 4.60
CA ASN A 170 19.78 -8.10 3.40
C ASN A 170 18.65 -7.10 3.66
N LYS A 171 18.95 -6.10 4.49
CA LYS A 171 17.99 -5.13 5.02
C LYS A 171 17.23 -4.39 3.92
N ALA A 172 17.91 -3.99 2.84
CA ALA A 172 17.23 -3.28 1.73
C ALA A 172 16.25 -4.20 0.99
N TYR A 173 16.64 -5.45 0.71
CA TYR A 173 15.74 -6.43 0.09
C TYR A 173 14.56 -6.74 1.00
N ASN A 174 14.81 -6.99 2.28
CA ASN A 174 13.76 -7.30 3.26
C ASN A 174 12.79 -6.14 3.41
N VAL A 175 13.27 -4.89 3.49
CA VAL A 175 12.41 -3.71 3.57
C VAL A 175 11.53 -3.57 2.31
N LEU A 176 12.11 -3.62 1.12
CA LEU A 176 11.33 -3.49 -0.12
C LEU A 176 10.35 -4.66 -0.32
N PHE A 177 10.72 -5.87 0.11
CA PHE A 177 9.86 -7.04 0.04
C PHE A 177 8.73 -6.99 1.08
N GLU A 178 9.00 -6.54 2.30
CA GLU A 178 7.98 -6.29 3.33
C GLU A 178 6.97 -5.24 2.86
N GLU A 179 7.43 -4.17 2.22
CA GLU A 179 6.57 -3.15 1.60
C GLU A 179 5.75 -3.74 0.44
N TYR A 180 6.36 -4.51 -0.47
CA TYR A 180 5.66 -5.21 -1.54
C TYR A 180 4.54 -6.13 -1.00
N GLY A 181 4.82 -6.87 0.08
CA GLY A 181 3.85 -7.76 0.73
C GLY A 181 2.71 -7.03 1.44
N ARG A 182 2.85 -5.73 1.69
CA ARG A 182 1.81 -4.85 2.26
C ARG A 182 1.05 -4.06 1.20
N GLY A 183 1.57 -4.01 -0.04
CA GLY A 183 0.94 -3.30 -1.14
C GLY A 183 -0.31 -3.97 -1.67
N THR A 184 -0.97 -3.28 -2.59
CA THR A 184 -2.09 -3.86 -3.35
C THR A 184 -1.71 -4.01 -4.81
N ILE A 185 -2.17 -5.10 -5.42
CA ILE A 185 -2.02 -5.36 -6.85
C ILE A 185 -2.63 -4.20 -7.64
N VAL A 186 -1.87 -3.67 -8.59
CA VAL A 186 -2.35 -2.65 -9.53
C VAL A 186 -3.31 -3.34 -10.50
N GLU A 187 -4.58 -2.95 -10.43
CA GLU A 187 -5.64 -3.44 -11.31
C GLU A 187 -5.78 -2.52 -12.53
N PHE A 188 -5.69 -3.12 -13.72
CA PHE A 188 -5.72 -2.43 -15.00
C PHE A 188 -7.12 -2.44 -15.62
N THR A 189 -7.43 -1.39 -16.36
CA THR A 189 -8.62 -1.26 -17.21
C THR A 189 -8.22 -1.41 -18.67
N GLU A 190 -8.77 -2.40 -19.36
CA GLU A 190 -8.55 -2.59 -20.80
C GLU A 190 -9.31 -1.55 -21.63
N VAL A 191 -8.64 -1.03 -22.66
CA VAL A 191 -9.21 -0.10 -23.63
C VAL A 191 -10.03 -0.88 -24.67
N GLN A 192 -11.29 -0.47 -24.85
CA GLN A 192 -12.21 -0.98 -25.87
C GLN A 192 -12.70 0.19 -26.73
N LYS A 193 -12.45 0.17 -28.04
CA LYS A 193 -12.96 1.17 -28.99
C LYS A 193 -13.85 0.57 -30.08
#